data_AF-A0AA40WZK0-F1
#
_entry.id   AF-A0AA40WZK0-F1
#
_cell.length_a   1.000
_cell.length_b   1.000
_cell.length_c   1.000
_cell.angle_alpha   90.00
_cell.angle_beta   90.00
_cell.angle_gamma   90.00
#
_symmetry.space_group_name_H-M   'P 1'
#
loop_
_entity.id
_entity.type
_entity.pdbx_description
1 polymer ?
#
loop_
_entity_poly.entity_id
_entity_poly.type
_entity_poly.pdbx_seq_one_letter_code
_entity_poly.pdbx_strand_id
1 'polypeptide(L)'
;MSFDSLGLSADILRAVEEQGYNTPTPIQQQAIPVVLQGRDLMASAQTGTGKTAGFTLPVLQLLLNTSVPIQGRRPVRALILTPTRELAAQIGENVTAYSKHLSLRSLVVFGGVSINPQMMKLRGGVDILVATPGRLLDLEHQRAVDLSQVQILVLDEADRMLDMGFIHDIRRVLAKLPAKRQNLLFSATFSDEIKGLASKLLTNPASVEVARRNTASTQIEQSVHFVDKRRKRELLSQMIGTGNWQQVLVFTRTKHGANHLAELLNKDGITAAAIHGNKSQGARTRALADFKAGGIRVLVATDIAARGLDIDQLPHVVNYELPNVPEDYVHRIGRTGRAESTGEAISLVCVDEHKLLRDIERLLKREIPRIALPGYEPDPSIKAEPIVNGRQGSGGGGRGAPRQGGGGQRSGAPRQGGNGQRSGNGGNGGNGSGESRPSRPRQGGAAHAGQRRTGAAGGRRSSGE
;
A
#
# COMPACT_ATOMS: atom_id res chain seq x y z
N MET A 1 -25.74 -10.64 -17.86
CA MET A 1 -26.00 -9.18 -17.81
C MET A 1 -24.75 -8.50 -18.36
N SER A 2 -24.84 -7.70 -19.43
CA SER A 2 -23.69 -6.97 -20.00
C SER A 2 -23.48 -5.62 -19.32
N PHE A 3 -22.33 -4.97 -19.52
CA PHE A 3 -22.08 -3.63 -19.00
C PHE A 3 -23.07 -2.58 -19.52
N ASP A 4 -23.57 -2.74 -20.75
CA ASP A 4 -24.50 -1.81 -21.40
C ASP A 4 -25.82 -1.67 -20.64
N SER A 5 -26.21 -2.73 -19.92
CA SER A 5 -27.41 -2.74 -19.09
C SER A 5 -27.28 -2.02 -17.74
N LEU A 6 -26.08 -1.51 -17.41
CA LEU A 6 -25.78 -0.87 -16.12
C LEU A 6 -25.97 0.65 -16.11
N GLY A 7 -26.45 1.25 -17.20
CA GLY A 7 -26.74 2.69 -17.28
C GLY A 7 -25.50 3.58 -17.41
N LEU A 8 -24.44 3.07 -18.05
CA LEU A 8 -23.21 3.80 -18.34
C LEU A 8 -23.26 4.41 -19.76
N SER A 9 -22.57 5.53 -19.98
CA SER A 9 -22.49 6.20 -21.27
C SER A 9 -21.67 5.39 -22.28
N ALA A 10 -21.91 5.63 -23.57
CA ALA A 10 -21.17 4.98 -24.66
C ALA A 10 -19.65 5.18 -24.55
N ASP A 11 -19.19 6.36 -24.13
CA ASP A 11 -17.77 6.65 -23.96
C ASP A 11 -17.12 5.81 -22.84
N ILE A 12 -17.86 5.57 -21.74
CA ILE A 12 -17.40 4.70 -20.65
C ILE A 12 -17.40 3.24 -21.12
N LEU A 13 -18.48 2.80 -21.78
CA LEU A 13 -18.60 1.43 -22.28
C LEU A 13 -17.48 1.09 -23.28
N ARG A 14 -17.15 2.02 -24.18
CA ARG A 14 -16.01 1.89 -25.08
C ARG A 14 -14.69 1.73 -24.33
N ALA A 15 -14.45 2.51 -23.28
CA ALA A 15 -13.24 2.37 -22.47
C ALA A 15 -13.19 1.02 -21.74
N VAL A 16 -14.32 0.52 -21.25
CA VAL A 16 -14.46 -0.79 -20.60
C VAL A 16 -14.16 -1.94 -21.58
N GLU A 17 -14.67 -1.86 -22.81
CA GLU A 17 -14.39 -2.82 -23.87
C GLU A 17 -12.90 -2.83 -24.25
N GLU A 18 -12.27 -1.65 -24.37
CA GLU A 18 -10.82 -1.53 -24.63
C GLU A 18 -9.95 -2.11 -23.51
N GLN A 19 -10.47 -2.24 -22.28
CA GLN A 19 -9.82 -2.95 -21.17
C GLN A 19 -10.08 -4.47 -21.19
N GLY A 20 -10.85 -4.98 -22.15
CA GLY A 20 -11.19 -6.40 -22.30
C GLY A 20 -12.27 -6.89 -21.33
N TYR A 21 -13.09 -5.98 -20.79
CA TYR A 21 -14.12 -6.34 -19.82
C TYR A 21 -15.44 -6.67 -20.51
N ASN A 22 -15.71 -7.97 -20.69
CA ASN A 22 -16.91 -8.43 -21.39
C ASN A 22 -18.13 -8.60 -20.48
N THR A 23 -17.93 -8.90 -19.20
CA THR A 23 -19.02 -9.21 -18.26
C THR A 23 -18.76 -8.57 -16.90
N PRO A 24 -19.72 -7.82 -16.33
CA PRO A 24 -19.58 -7.24 -15.02
C PRO A 24 -19.52 -8.33 -13.94
N THR A 25 -18.59 -8.18 -13.00
CA THR A 25 -18.46 -9.04 -11.83
C THR A 25 -19.67 -8.89 -10.89
N PRO A 26 -19.94 -9.84 -9.97
CA PRO A 26 -21.05 -9.73 -9.03
C PRO A 26 -21.07 -8.43 -8.22
N ILE A 27 -19.88 -7.94 -7.83
CA ILE A 27 -19.78 -6.67 -7.10
C ILE A 27 -20.15 -5.47 -7.99
N GLN A 28 -19.78 -5.49 -9.27
CA GLN A 28 -20.11 -4.44 -10.23
C GLN A 28 -21.61 -4.44 -10.55
N GLN A 29 -22.21 -5.61 -10.77
CA GLN A 29 -23.65 -5.75 -11.06
C GLN A 29 -24.52 -5.17 -9.93
N GLN A 30 -24.09 -5.34 -8.67
CA GLN A 30 -24.86 -4.86 -7.51
C GLN A 30 -24.51 -3.41 -7.13
N ALA A 31 -23.22 -3.04 -7.16
CA ALA A 31 -22.78 -1.72 -6.71
C ALA A 31 -23.11 -0.63 -7.72
N ILE A 32 -22.90 -0.85 -9.02
CA ILE A 32 -23.00 0.20 -10.04
C ILE A 32 -24.40 0.85 -10.05
N PRO A 33 -25.52 0.09 -10.10
CA PRO A 33 -26.86 0.69 -10.10
C PRO A 33 -27.16 1.48 -8.83
N VAL A 34 -26.72 0.99 -7.67
CA VAL A 34 -26.91 1.67 -6.37
C VAL A 34 -26.18 3.01 -6.35
N VAL A 35 -24.93 3.03 -6.81
CA VAL A 35 -24.13 4.27 -6.84
C VAL A 35 -24.77 5.27 -7.80
N LEU A 36 -25.23 4.85 -8.97
CA LEU A 36 -25.90 5.72 -9.96
C LEU A 36 -27.20 6.35 -9.42
N GLN A 37 -27.88 5.69 -8.47
CA GLN A 37 -29.06 6.25 -7.79
C GLN A 37 -28.71 7.33 -6.75
N GLY A 38 -27.42 7.63 -6.53
CA GLY A 38 -26.95 8.62 -5.56
C GLY A 38 -27.04 8.14 -4.10
N ARG A 39 -27.29 6.85 -3.87
CA ARG A 39 -27.38 6.27 -2.51
C ARG A 39 -25.99 5.96 -1.96
N ASP A 40 -25.80 6.11 -0.66
CA ASP A 40 -24.60 5.64 0.03
C ASP A 40 -24.47 4.11 -0.08
N LEU A 41 -23.24 3.61 -0.11
CA LEU A 41 -22.96 2.19 -0.28
C LEU A 41 -21.97 1.70 0.78
N MET A 42 -22.30 0.57 1.38
CA MET A 42 -21.37 -0.25 2.15
C MET A 42 -21.18 -1.59 1.43
N ALA A 43 -20.00 -1.79 0.87
CA ALA A 43 -19.68 -2.95 0.06
C ALA A 43 -18.58 -3.80 0.70
N SER A 44 -18.86 -5.11 0.87
CA SER A 44 -17.83 -6.10 1.17
C SER A 44 -17.49 -6.92 -0.05
N ALA A 45 -16.20 -6.88 -0.40
CA ALA A 45 -15.62 -7.69 -1.45
C ALA A 45 -14.09 -7.75 -1.29
N GLN A 46 -13.50 -8.89 -1.62
CA GLN A 46 -12.05 -9.07 -1.59
C GLN A 46 -11.35 -8.33 -2.74
N THR A 47 -10.05 -8.08 -2.60
CA THR A 47 -9.21 -7.56 -3.70
C THR A 47 -9.36 -8.46 -4.93
N GLY A 48 -9.28 -7.88 -6.12
CA GLY A 48 -9.33 -8.67 -7.35
C GLY A 48 -10.72 -9.08 -7.85
N THR A 49 -11.78 -8.72 -7.11
CA THR A 49 -13.18 -8.98 -7.48
C THR A 49 -13.78 -7.92 -8.41
N GLY A 50 -13.00 -6.91 -8.83
CA GLY A 50 -13.49 -5.82 -9.68
C GLY A 50 -14.08 -4.62 -8.94
N LYS A 51 -13.84 -4.49 -7.62
CA LYS A 51 -14.28 -3.34 -6.79
C LYS A 51 -13.95 -1.98 -7.40
N THR A 52 -12.75 -1.81 -7.93
CA THR A 52 -12.30 -0.52 -8.47
C THR A 52 -13.19 -0.04 -9.61
N ALA A 53 -13.50 -0.90 -10.58
CA ALA A 53 -14.50 -0.58 -11.61
C ALA A 53 -15.91 -0.39 -11.00
N GLY A 54 -16.26 -1.17 -9.97
CA GLY A 54 -17.55 -1.08 -9.28
C GLY A 54 -17.87 0.29 -8.67
N PHE A 55 -16.86 1.03 -8.20
CA PHE A 55 -17.06 2.44 -7.77
C PHE A 55 -16.63 3.46 -8.81
N THR A 56 -15.62 3.18 -9.63
CA THR A 56 -15.05 4.20 -10.53
C THR A 56 -15.98 4.47 -11.71
N LEU A 57 -16.55 3.44 -12.33
CA LEU A 57 -17.46 3.59 -13.48
C LEU A 57 -18.69 4.44 -13.14
N PRO A 58 -19.44 4.19 -12.05
CA PRO A 58 -20.58 5.02 -11.70
C PRO A 58 -20.17 6.42 -11.23
N VAL A 59 -19.01 6.58 -10.57
CA VAL A 59 -18.47 7.91 -10.24
C VAL A 59 -18.20 8.73 -11.51
N LEU A 60 -17.56 8.14 -12.52
CA LEU A 60 -17.33 8.81 -13.81
C LEU A 60 -18.66 9.22 -14.45
N GLN A 61 -19.65 8.33 -14.48
CA GLN A 61 -20.98 8.61 -15.02
C GLN A 61 -21.67 9.77 -14.31
N LEU A 62 -21.65 9.81 -12.97
CA LEU A 62 -22.26 10.89 -12.19
C LEU A 62 -21.57 12.23 -12.43
N LEU A 63 -20.25 12.22 -12.57
CA LEU A 63 -19.47 13.44 -12.86
C LEU A 63 -19.69 13.96 -14.28
N LEU A 64 -20.02 13.09 -15.25
CA LEU A 64 -20.42 13.50 -16.60
C LEU A 64 -21.79 14.20 -16.60
N ASN A 65 -22.73 13.69 -15.81
CA ASN A 65 -24.09 14.24 -15.72
C ASN A 65 -24.15 15.58 -14.96
N THR A 66 -23.09 15.92 -14.24
CA THR A 66 -23.01 17.16 -13.48
C THR A 66 -22.20 18.21 -14.26
N SER A 67 -22.88 19.15 -14.90
CA SER A 67 -22.24 20.27 -15.59
C SER A 67 -21.60 21.22 -14.58
N VAL A 68 -20.29 21.45 -14.70
CA VAL A 68 -19.60 22.54 -13.99
C VAL A 68 -19.45 23.71 -14.95
N PRO A 69 -19.84 24.94 -14.55
CA PRO A 69 -19.55 26.13 -15.34
C PRO A 69 -18.05 26.18 -15.65
N ILE A 70 -17.69 26.30 -16.93
CA ILE A 70 -16.31 26.29 -17.43
C ILE A 70 -15.51 27.53 -16.94
N GLN A 71 -16.17 28.48 -16.27
CA GLN A 71 -15.54 29.66 -15.70
C GLN A 71 -14.83 29.32 -14.37
N GLY A 72 -13.58 28.90 -14.45
CA GLY A 72 -12.68 28.81 -13.30
C GLY A 72 -11.84 27.54 -13.25
N ARG A 73 -11.16 27.35 -12.11
CA ARG A 73 -10.36 26.14 -11.85
C ARG A 73 -11.29 24.96 -11.57
N ARG A 74 -11.09 23.83 -12.26
CA ARG A 74 -11.83 22.58 -12.01
C ARG A 74 -11.68 22.17 -10.54
N PRO A 75 -12.79 22.09 -9.78
CA PRO A 75 -12.74 21.68 -8.39
C PRO A 75 -12.67 20.14 -8.27
N VAL A 76 -12.13 19.66 -7.15
CA VAL A 76 -12.18 18.24 -6.81
C VAL A 76 -13.62 17.86 -6.47
N ARG A 77 -14.26 17.07 -7.33
CA ARG A 77 -15.65 16.64 -7.18
C ARG A 77 -15.76 15.22 -6.63
N ALA A 78 -14.81 14.35 -6.95
CA ALA A 78 -14.70 13.03 -6.37
C ALA A 78 -13.37 12.85 -5.64
N LEU A 79 -13.44 12.35 -4.41
CA LEU A 79 -12.28 12.00 -3.60
C LEU A 79 -12.27 10.50 -3.33
N ILE A 80 -11.19 9.82 -3.72
CA ILE A 80 -10.97 8.40 -3.44
C ILE A 80 -9.81 8.28 -2.45
N LEU A 81 -10.10 7.81 -1.24
CA LEU A 81 -9.09 7.51 -0.22
C LEU A 81 -8.75 6.02 -0.22
N THR A 82 -7.46 5.72 -0.14
CA THR A 82 -6.92 4.36 -0.15
C THR A 82 -5.67 4.28 0.76
N PRO A 83 -5.40 3.14 1.42
CA PRO A 83 -4.38 3.06 2.47
C PRO A 83 -2.94 3.20 1.96
N THR A 84 -2.65 2.73 0.74
CA THR A 84 -1.26 2.62 0.27
C THR A 84 -1.04 3.40 -1.02
N ARG A 85 0.23 3.73 -1.26
CA ARG A 85 0.65 4.48 -2.46
C ARG A 85 0.49 3.62 -3.72
N GLU A 86 0.72 2.32 -3.55
CA GLU A 86 0.62 1.32 -4.61
C GLU A 86 -0.84 1.19 -5.08
N LEU A 87 -1.78 1.08 -4.14
CA LEU A 87 -3.21 1.09 -4.46
C LEU A 87 -3.66 2.42 -5.04
N ALA A 88 -3.16 3.54 -4.52
CA ALA A 88 -3.47 4.86 -5.09
C ALA A 88 -3.03 4.97 -6.55
N ALA A 89 -1.83 4.47 -6.88
CA ALA A 89 -1.33 4.42 -8.24
C ALA A 89 -2.21 3.53 -9.14
N GLN A 90 -2.53 2.32 -8.67
CA GLN A 90 -3.39 1.38 -9.41
C GLN A 90 -4.79 1.93 -9.66
N ILE A 91 -5.43 2.53 -8.65
CA ILE A 91 -6.73 3.17 -8.81
C ILE A 91 -6.61 4.32 -9.82
N GLY A 92 -5.53 5.11 -9.77
CA GLY A 92 -5.28 6.18 -10.74
C GLY A 92 -5.13 5.69 -12.17
N GLU A 93 -4.44 4.56 -12.39
CA GLU A 93 -4.33 3.90 -13.69
C GLU A 93 -5.70 3.46 -14.20
N ASN A 94 -6.49 2.80 -13.36
CA ASN A 94 -7.86 2.39 -13.67
C ASN A 94 -8.77 3.59 -14.00
N VAL A 95 -8.73 4.65 -13.19
CA VAL A 95 -9.49 5.89 -13.44
C VAL A 95 -9.11 6.47 -14.80
N THR A 96 -7.80 6.54 -15.10
CA THR A 96 -7.30 7.07 -16.38
C THR A 96 -7.75 6.21 -17.57
N ALA A 97 -7.71 4.89 -17.43
CA ALA A 97 -8.16 3.96 -18.45
C ALA A 97 -9.66 4.09 -18.72
N TYR A 98 -10.49 4.08 -17.67
CA TYR A 98 -11.95 4.18 -17.81
C TYR A 98 -12.41 5.58 -18.24
N SER A 99 -11.63 6.62 -17.96
CA SER A 99 -11.94 8.00 -18.36
C SER A 99 -11.31 8.42 -19.70
N LYS A 100 -10.71 7.50 -20.46
CA LYS A 100 -9.94 7.79 -21.67
C LYS A 100 -10.71 8.64 -22.69
N HIS A 101 -12.02 8.40 -22.83
CA HIS A 101 -12.90 9.10 -23.77
C HIS A 101 -13.68 10.25 -23.12
N LEU A 102 -13.35 10.62 -21.88
CA LEU A 102 -14.06 11.63 -21.09
C LEU A 102 -13.22 12.90 -20.91
N SER A 103 -13.89 14.05 -20.84
CA SER A 103 -13.25 15.35 -20.51
C SER A 103 -13.09 15.56 -18.99
N LEU A 104 -12.63 14.53 -18.28
CA LEU A 104 -12.38 14.54 -16.84
C LEU A 104 -10.88 14.48 -16.55
N ARG A 105 -10.42 15.22 -15.53
CA ARG A 105 -9.03 15.19 -15.07
C ARG A 105 -8.91 14.45 -13.75
N SER A 106 -8.02 13.48 -13.69
CA SER A 106 -7.68 12.76 -12.45
C SER A 106 -6.25 13.07 -12.01
N LEU A 107 -6.00 12.96 -10.70
CA LEU A 107 -4.66 13.05 -10.14
C LEU A 107 -4.51 12.07 -8.97
N VAL A 108 -3.34 11.46 -8.86
CA VAL A 108 -2.95 10.62 -7.71
C VAL A 108 -1.98 11.39 -6.83
N VAL A 109 -2.25 11.45 -5.52
CA VAL A 109 -1.38 12.08 -4.52
C VAL A 109 -1.10 11.15 -3.35
N PHE A 110 0.18 10.93 -3.06
CA PHE A 110 0.58 10.09 -1.93
C PHE A 110 1.93 10.49 -1.34
N GLY A 111 2.19 10.02 -0.11
CA GLY A 111 3.40 10.30 0.67
C GLY A 111 4.69 9.67 0.10
N GLY A 112 5.85 10.05 0.64
CA GLY A 112 7.14 9.42 0.28
C GLY A 112 7.75 9.87 -1.07
N VAL A 113 7.15 10.87 -1.73
CA VAL A 113 7.72 11.60 -2.87
C VAL A 113 7.58 13.10 -2.64
N SER A 114 8.31 13.92 -3.40
CA SER A 114 8.24 15.39 -3.28
C SER A 114 6.80 15.88 -3.40
N ILE A 115 6.41 16.80 -2.52
CA ILE A 115 5.06 17.38 -2.50
C ILE A 115 4.87 18.44 -3.59
N ASN A 116 5.93 19.18 -3.94
CA ASN A 116 5.86 20.30 -4.88
C ASN A 116 5.32 19.90 -6.27
N PRO A 117 5.75 18.79 -6.91
CA PRO A 117 5.15 18.35 -8.16
C PRO A 117 3.65 18.05 -8.07
N GLN A 118 3.18 17.52 -6.93
CA GLN A 118 1.76 17.25 -6.71
C GLN A 118 0.98 18.56 -6.55
N MET A 119 1.51 19.54 -5.81
CA MET A 119 0.93 20.88 -5.71
C MET A 119 0.82 21.57 -7.07
N MET A 120 1.88 21.48 -7.89
CA MET A 120 1.88 22.08 -9.23
C MET A 120 0.82 21.47 -10.14
N LYS A 121 0.63 20.14 -10.10
CA LYS A 121 -0.43 19.47 -10.86
C LYS A 121 -1.83 19.87 -10.38
N LEU A 122 -2.04 20.01 -9.07
CA LEU A 122 -3.32 20.47 -8.49
C LEU A 122 -3.70 21.89 -8.92
N ARG A 123 -2.72 22.77 -9.20
CA ARG A 123 -2.99 24.12 -9.72
C ARG A 123 -3.74 24.08 -11.07
N GLY A 124 -3.53 23.04 -11.88
CA GLY A 124 -4.20 22.87 -13.17
C GLY A 124 -5.69 22.48 -13.09
N GLY A 125 -6.22 22.25 -11.89
CA GLY A 125 -7.59 21.78 -11.66
C GLY A 125 -7.75 20.29 -11.94
N VAL A 126 -8.47 19.61 -11.06
CA VAL A 126 -8.63 18.14 -11.04
C VAL A 126 -10.06 17.83 -10.65
N ASP A 127 -10.75 16.99 -11.41
CA ASP A 127 -12.11 16.53 -11.13
C ASP A 127 -12.12 15.39 -10.10
N ILE A 128 -11.15 14.46 -10.21
CA ILE A 128 -11.05 13.23 -9.41
C ILE A 128 -9.69 13.17 -8.73
N LEU A 129 -9.66 13.14 -7.40
CA LEU A 129 -8.44 13.02 -6.62
C LEU A 129 -8.38 11.64 -5.95
N VAL A 130 -7.34 10.86 -6.27
CA VAL A 130 -7.00 9.62 -5.57
C VAL A 130 -5.89 9.91 -4.58
N ALA A 131 -6.09 9.63 -3.30
CA ALA A 131 -5.16 10.06 -2.26
C ALA A 131 -4.94 9.05 -1.13
N THR A 132 -3.73 9.03 -0.59
CA THR A 132 -3.49 8.48 0.76
C THR A 132 -3.81 9.54 1.83
N PRO A 133 -4.46 9.20 2.96
CA PRO A 133 -4.97 10.18 3.94
C PRO A 133 -3.95 11.24 4.40
N GLY A 134 -2.76 10.81 4.84
CA GLY A 134 -1.74 11.73 5.34
C GLY A 134 -1.29 12.77 4.30
N ARG A 135 -1.04 12.35 3.05
CA ARG A 135 -0.66 13.27 1.97
C ARG A 135 -1.78 14.25 1.61
N LEU A 136 -3.04 13.80 1.65
CA LEU A 136 -4.16 14.69 1.40
C LEU A 136 -4.19 15.83 2.41
N LEU A 137 -4.01 15.51 3.70
CA LEU A 137 -3.96 16.49 4.78
C LEU A 137 -2.77 17.44 4.64
N ASP A 138 -1.60 16.96 4.23
CA ASP A 138 -0.44 17.83 3.95
C ASP A 138 -0.77 18.86 2.85
N LEU A 139 -1.40 18.41 1.76
CA LEU A 139 -1.77 19.26 0.62
C LEU A 139 -2.87 20.25 0.99
N GLU A 140 -3.85 19.85 1.79
CA GLU A 140 -4.91 20.72 2.29
C GLU A 140 -4.34 21.79 3.23
N HIS A 141 -3.46 21.39 4.15
CA HIS A 141 -2.79 22.30 5.07
C HIS A 141 -1.95 23.37 4.32
N GLN A 142 -1.30 22.98 3.23
CA GLN A 142 -0.58 23.91 2.34
C GLN A 142 -1.48 24.69 1.38
N ARG A 143 -2.82 24.57 1.51
CA ARG A 143 -3.82 25.19 0.64
C ARG A 143 -3.64 24.84 -0.85
N ALA A 144 -3.04 23.68 -1.14
CA ALA A 144 -2.83 23.22 -2.51
C ALA A 144 -4.09 22.58 -3.11
N VAL A 145 -4.94 22.01 -2.26
CA VAL A 145 -6.22 21.40 -2.63
C VAL A 145 -7.35 22.04 -1.82
N ASP A 146 -8.50 22.22 -2.47
CA ASP A 146 -9.76 22.60 -1.84
C ASP A 146 -10.73 21.44 -1.98
N LEU A 147 -11.34 21.02 -0.87
CA LEU A 147 -12.25 19.88 -0.78
C LEU A 147 -13.72 20.30 -0.61
N SER A 148 -14.00 21.61 -0.60
CA SER A 148 -15.34 22.16 -0.36
C SER A 148 -16.38 21.82 -1.44
N GLN A 149 -15.94 21.28 -2.57
CA GLN A 149 -16.78 20.91 -3.72
C GLN A 149 -16.85 19.39 -3.94
N VAL A 150 -16.33 18.59 -2.99
CA VAL A 150 -16.40 17.13 -3.08
C VAL A 150 -17.86 16.68 -2.93
N GLN A 151 -18.36 16.05 -3.98
CA GLN A 151 -19.73 15.52 -4.10
C GLN A 151 -19.77 14.02 -3.78
N ILE A 152 -18.67 13.30 -4.04
CA ILE A 152 -18.57 11.86 -3.82
C ILE A 152 -17.27 11.54 -3.08
N LEU A 153 -17.39 10.82 -1.96
CA LEU A 153 -16.26 10.24 -1.23
C LEU A 153 -16.27 8.72 -1.38
N VAL A 154 -15.11 8.16 -1.72
CA VAL A 154 -14.87 6.71 -1.69
C VAL A 154 -13.80 6.40 -0.66
N LEU A 155 -14.08 5.48 0.27
CA LEU A 155 -13.09 4.84 1.12
C LEU A 155 -12.85 3.42 0.60
N ASP A 156 -11.71 3.19 -0.06
CA ASP A 156 -11.32 1.86 -0.51
C ASP A 156 -10.34 1.20 0.46
N GLU A 157 -10.53 -0.11 0.68
CA GLU A 157 -9.84 -0.90 1.70
C GLU A 157 -9.87 -0.24 3.09
N ALA A 158 -11.09 0.11 3.53
CA ALA A 158 -11.30 0.82 4.80
C ALA A 158 -10.77 0.05 6.01
N ASP A 159 -10.87 -1.28 6.03
CA ASP A 159 -10.28 -2.14 7.06
C ASP A 159 -8.77 -1.96 7.16
N ARG A 160 -8.08 -1.99 6.02
CA ARG A 160 -6.63 -1.76 6.00
C ARG A 160 -6.24 -0.36 6.45
N MET A 161 -7.03 0.66 6.15
CA MET A 161 -6.77 2.01 6.66
C MET A 161 -6.86 2.06 8.19
N LEU A 162 -7.79 1.32 8.79
CA LEU A 162 -7.93 1.21 10.25
C LEU A 162 -6.75 0.47 10.87
N ASP A 163 -6.36 -0.68 10.29
CA ASP A 163 -5.19 -1.47 10.73
C ASP A 163 -3.89 -0.65 10.72
N MET A 164 -3.78 0.29 9.77
CA MET A 164 -2.62 1.19 9.63
C MET A 164 -2.69 2.41 10.56
N GLY A 165 -3.76 2.56 11.34
CA GLY A 165 -3.96 3.67 12.27
C GLY A 165 -4.43 4.97 11.61
N PHE A 166 -4.89 4.94 10.36
CA PHE A 166 -5.33 6.15 9.65
C PHE A 166 -6.71 6.66 10.09
N ILE A 167 -7.36 6.04 11.07
CA ILE A 167 -8.68 6.47 11.56
C ILE A 167 -8.70 7.95 11.96
N HIS A 168 -7.64 8.46 12.58
CA HIS A 168 -7.53 9.87 12.96
C HIS A 168 -7.41 10.79 11.74
N ASP A 169 -6.61 10.40 10.76
CA ASP A 169 -6.45 11.16 9.52
C ASP A 169 -7.75 11.18 8.70
N ILE A 170 -8.44 10.03 8.60
CA ILE A 170 -9.75 9.94 7.95
C ILE A 170 -10.73 10.90 8.61
N ARG A 171 -10.85 10.90 9.94
CA ARG A 171 -11.74 11.84 10.66
C ARG A 171 -11.42 13.30 10.36
N ARG A 172 -10.14 13.65 10.28
CA ARG A 172 -9.70 15.00 9.92
C ARG A 172 -10.09 15.36 8.48
N VAL A 173 -9.95 14.43 7.54
CA VAL A 173 -10.40 14.64 6.15
C VAL A 173 -11.91 14.85 6.12
N LEU A 174 -12.69 13.99 6.78
CA LEU A 174 -14.16 14.08 6.80
C LEU A 174 -14.65 15.43 7.31
N ALA A 175 -13.98 16.01 8.31
CA ALA A 175 -14.31 17.34 8.84
C ALA A 175 -14.09 18.49 7.84
N LYS A 176 -13.35 18.25 6.75
CA LYS A 176 -13.08 19.22 5.68
C LYS A 176 -13.99 19.03 4.46
N LEU A 177 -14.78 17.96 4.42
CA LEU A 177 -15.69 17.66 3.31
C LEU A 177 -17.07 18.28 3.53
N PRO A 178 -17.83 18.56 2.45
CA PRO A 178 -19.22 19.01 2.55
C PRO A 178 -20.09 18.01 3.30
N ALA A 179 -21.00 18.51 4.14
CA ALA A 179 -21.91 17.66 4.91
C ALA A 179 -22.82 16.81 4.00
N LYS A 180 -23.33 17.39 2.92
CA LYS A 180 -24.12 16.70 1.90
C LYS A 180 -23.21 16.23 0.76
N ARG A 181 -23.01 14.92 0.70
CA ARG A 181 -22.23 14.21 -0.33
C ARG A 181 -22.63 12.73 -0.33
N GLN A 182 -22.38 12.03 -1.42
CA GLN A 182 -22.51 10.57 -1.46
C GLN A 182 -21.24 9.94 -0.87
N ASN A 183 -21.39 8.91 -0.04
CA ASN A 183 -20.28 8.18 0.56
C ASN A 183 -20.34 6.70 0.18
N LEU A 184 -19.22 6.19 -0.32
CA LEU A 184 -19.04 4.80 -0.69
C LEU A 184 -17.92 4.19 0.18
N LEU A 185 -18.21 3.12 0.91
CA LEU A 185 -17.25 2.41 1.74
C LEU A 185 -17.06 0.99 1.20
N PHE A 186 -15.82 0.68 0.80
CA PHE A 186 -15.41 -0.63 0.33
C PHE A 186 -14.41 -1.24 1.32
N SER A 187 -14.69 -2.46 1.76
CA SER A 187 -13.87 -3.19 2.73
C SER A 187 -13.79 -4.67 2.36
N ALA A 188 -12.75 -5.38 2.77
CA ALA A 188 -12.74 -6.85 2.67
C ALA A 188 -13.48 -7.48 3.85
N THR A 189 -13.57 -6.78 4.98
CA THR A 189 -14.18 -7.27 6.22
C THR A 189 -15.20 -6.29 6.80
N PHE A 190 -16.12 -6.81 7.60
CA PHE A 190 -17.08 -6.04 8.39
C PHE A 190 -16.81 -6.22 9.88
N SER A 191 -15.59 -5.90 10.31
CA SER A 191 -15.27 -5.81 11.74
C SER A 191 -16.16 -4.75 12.42
N ASP A 192 -16.30 -4.83 13.74
CA ASP A 192 -17.13 -3.86 14.47
C ASP A 192 -16.56 -2.43 14.38
N GLU A 193 -15.24 -2.29 14.20
CA GLU A 193 -14.62 -0.99 13.92
C GLU A 193 -15.06 -0.43 12.56
N ILE A 194 -15.15 -1.28 11.53
CA ILE A 194 -15.65 -0.88 10.20
C ILE A 194 -17.12 -0.53 10.25
N LYS A 195 -17.95 -1.31 10.96
CA LYS A 195 -19.36 -0.95 11.20
C LYS A 195 -19.48 0.37 11.94
N GLY A 196 -18.61 0.63 12.92
CA GLY A 196 -18.56 1.87 13.68
C GLY A 196 -18.08 3.08 12.85
N LEU A 197 -17.20 2.87 11.87
CA LEU A 197 -16.85 3.89 10.88
C LEU A 197 -18.02 4.15 9.93
N ALA A 198 -18.62 3.08 9.39
CA ALA A 198 -19.73 3.14 8.44
C ALA A 198 -20.94 3.87 9.02
N SER A 199 -21.33 3.58 10.27
CA SER A 199 -22.49 4.20 10.92
C SER A 199 -22.33 5.70 11.14
N LYS A 200 -21.10 6.21 11.24
CA LYS A 200 -20.80 7.65 11.37
C LYS A 200 -20.65 8.34 10.03
N LEU A 201 -20.29 7.59 8.99
CA LEU A 201 -19.97 8.13 7.67
C LEU A 201 -21.15 8.09 6.71
N LEU A 202 -21.90 6.98 6.71
CA LEU A 202 -22.91 6.66 5.71
C LEU A 202 -24.31 7.01 6.22
N THR A 203 -25.18 7.46 5.31
CA THR A 203 -26.58 7.75 5.60
C THR A 203 -27.49 6.77 4.85
N ASN A 204 -28.20 5.91 5.58
CA ASN A 204 -29.07 4.86 5.02
C ASN A 204 -28.42 4.09 3.84
N PRO A 205 -27.21 3.51 4.04
CA PRO A 205 -26.48 2.89 2.94
C PRO A 205 -27.20 1.64 2.43
N ALA A 206 -27.08 1.37 1.13
CA ALA A 206 -27.28 0.02 0.63
C ALA A 206 -26.11 -0.87 1.08
N SER A 207 -26.39 -2.11 1.42
CA SER A 207 -25.37 -3.11 1.74
C SER A 207 -25.23 -4.08 0.59
N VAL A 208 -24.03 -4.19 0.05
CA VAL A 208 -23.68 -5.18 -0.97
C VAL A 208 -22.62 -6.09 -0.37
N GLU A 209 -22.99 -7.33 -0.11
CA GLU A 209 -22.07 -8.37 0.32
C GLU A 209 -21.96 -9.39 -0.79
N VAL A 210 -20.86 -9.32 -1.53
CA VAL A 210 -20.55 -10.43 -2.43
C VAL A 210 -19.96 -11.50 -1.54
N ALA A 211 -20.72 -12.60 -1.42
CA ALA A 211 -20.29 -13.77 -0.69
C ALA A 211 -18.82 -14.01 -0.98
N ARG A 212 -18.02 -14.15 0.09
CA ARG A 212 -16.67 -14.69 -0.07
C ARG A 212 -16.86 -15.91 -0.94
N ARG A 213 -16.12 -15.99 -2.04
CA ARG A 213 -15.83 -17.31 -2.59
C ARG A 213 -15.13 -18.01 -1.43
N ASN A 214 -15.90 -18.73 -0.61
CA ASN A 214 -15.45 -19.56 0.51
C ASN A 214 -14.75 -20.79 -0.07
N THR A 215 -13.84 -20.52 -1.00
CA THR A 215 -13.09 -21.47 -1.78
C THR A 215 -11.69 -20.95 -2.11
N ALA A 216 -11.25 -19.78 -1.61
CA ALA A 216 -9.83 -19.46 -1.67
C ALA A 216 -9.01 -20.50 -0.89
N SER A 217 -9.48 -20.96 0.29
CA SER A 217 -8.78 -22.04 1.02
C SER A 217 -8.97 -23.43 0.40
N THR A 218 -9.99 -23.67 -0.45
CA THR A 218 -10.17 -24.96 -1.13
C THR A 218 -9.54 -25.00 -2.53
N GLN A 219 -9.20 -23.84 -3.12
CA GLN A 219 -8.53 -23.74 -4.44
C GLN A 219 -7.02 -23.48 -4.33
N ILE A 220 -6.51 -23.25 -3.12
CA ILE A 220 -5.09 -23.09 -2.85
C ILE A 220 -4.58 -24.35 -2.16
N GLU A 221 -3.65 -25.04 -2.81
CA GLU A 221 -2.91 -26.13 -2.19
C GLU A 221 -1.96 -25.55 -1.16
N GLN A 222 -2.09 -26.00 0.09
CA GLN A 222 -1.32 -25.50 1.21
C GLN A 222 -0.43 -26.60 1.74
N SER A 223 0.85 -26.29 1.96
CA SER A 223 1.80 -27.22 2.56
C SER A 223 2.67 -26.56 3.60
N VAL A 224 3.07 -27.35 4.59
CA VAL A 224 4.08 -27.00 5.59
C VAL A 224 5.30 -27.88 5.38
N HIS A 225 6.46 -27.24 5.26
CA HIS A 225 7.75 -27.91 5.33
C HIS A 225 8.44 -27.49 6.62
N PHE A 226 8.59 -28.44 7.54
CA PHE A 226 9.41 -28.20 8.72
C PHE A 226 10.88 -28.22 8.32
N VAL A 227 11.61 -27.20 8.75
CA VAL A 227 13.02 -27.02 8.38
C VAL A 227 13.73 -26.16 9.43
N ASP A 228 15.01 -26.42 9.64
CA ASP A 228 15.82 -25.58 10.51
C ASP A 228 15.90 -24.15 9.98
N LYS A 229 15.84 -23.18 10.91
CA LYS A 229 15.87 -21.74 10.60
C LYS A 229 17.00 -21.34 9.65
N ARG A 230 18.18 -21.93 9.81
CA ARG A 230 19.37 -21.66 8.98
C ARG A 230 19.27 -22.26 7.58
N ARG A 231 18.47 -23.32 7.41
CA ARG A 231 18.34 -24.08 6.16
C ARG A 231 17.14 -23.66 5.31
N LYS A 232 16.23 -22.82 5.85
CA LYS A 232 15.09 -22.27 5.11
C LYS A 232 15.46 -21.68 3.74
N ARG A 233 16.57 -20.92 3.68
CA ARG A 233 17.04 -20.31 2.42
C ARG A 233 17.40 -21.36 1.39
N GLU A 234 18.21 -22.34 1.81
CA GLU A 234 18.68 -23.42 0.95
C GLU A 234 17.49 -24.21 0.40
N LEU A 235 16.54 -24.56 1.27
CA LEU A 235 15.30 -25.22 0.90
C LEU A 235 14.50 -24.39 -0.11
N LEU A 236 14.34 -23.08 0.13
CA LEU A 236 13.64 -22.19 -0.80
C LEU A 236 14.32 -22.17 -2.18
N SER A 237 15.64 -22.00 -2.24
CA SER A 237 16.40 -21.99 -3.49
C SER A 237 16.25 -23.34 -4.23
N GLN A 238 16.30 -24.46 -3.50
CA GLN A 238 16.13 -25.80 -4.07
C GLN A 238 14.72 -25.98 -4.65
N MET A 239 13.67 -25.57 -3.95
CA MET A 239 12.29 -25.68 -4.43
C MET A 239 12.08 -24.84 -5.70
N ILE A 240 12.55 -23.59 -5.71
CA ILE A 240 12.46 -22.69 -6.88
C ILE A 240 13.24 -23.27 -8.08
N GLY A 241 14.44 -23.80 -7.85
CA GLY A 241 15.29 -24.37 -8.88
C GLY A 241 14.69 -25.64 -9.46
N THR A 242 14.36 -26.61 -8.61
CA THR A 242 13.85 -27.94 -9.00
C THR A 242 12.48 -27.84 -9.66
N GLY A 243 11.59 -27.00 -9.13
CA GLY A 243 10.26 -26.76 -9.71
C GLY A 243 10.27 -25.77 -10.87
N ASN A 244 11.42 -25.20 -11.22
CA ASN A 244 11.58 -24.16 -12.24
C ASN A 244 10.56 -23.01 -12.09
N TRP A 245 10.33 -22.55 -10.86
CA TRP A 245 9.29 -21.55 -10.58
C TRP A 245 9.65 -20.19 -11.18
N GLN A 246 8.75 -19.63 -12.00
CA GLN A 246 9.00 -18.37 -12.72
C GLN A 246 8.53 -17.12 -11.99
N GLN A 247 7.49 -17.23 -11.16
CA GLN A 247 6.94 -16.11 -10.38
C GLN A 247 6.59 -16.59 -8.98
N VAL A 248 7.33 -16.07 -8.00
CA VAL A 248 7.23 -16.49 -6.60
C VAL A 248 7.17 -15.25 -5.70
N LEU A 249 6.12 -15.13 -4.91
CA LEU A 249 6.03 -14.12 -3.86
C LEU A 249 6.42 -14.72 -2.51
N VAL A 250 7.49 -14.20 -1.93
CA VAL A 250 8.07 -14.72 -0.68
C VAL A 250 7.84 -13.71 0.44
N PHE A 251 7.23 -14.16 1.53
CA PHE A 251 6.95 -13.32 2.69
C PHE A 251 7.97 -13.51 3.82
N THR A 252 8.47 -12.38 4.33
CA THR A 252 9.35 -12.29 5.49
C THR A 252 8.73 -11.32 6.52
N ARG A 253 9.04 -11.49 7.81
CA ARG A 253 8.51 -10.60 8.87
C ARG A 253 9.18 -9.23 8.87
N THR A 254 10.45 -9.14 8.45
CA THR A 254 11.23 -7.91 8.57
C THR A 254 11.82 -7.41 7.25
N LYS A 255 11.93 -6.09 7.12
CA LYS A 255 12.57 -5.43 5.97
C LYS A 255 14.04 -5.81 5.78
N HIS A 256 14.75 -6.10 6.88
CA HIS A 256 16.15 -6.53 6.82
C HIS A 256 16.25 -7.96 6.30
N GLY A 257 15.38 -8.85 6.80
CA GLY A 257 15.23 -10.21 6.27
C GLY A 257 14.89 -10.20 4.78
N ALA A 258 13.97 -9.33 4.34
CA ALA A 258 13.62 -9.22 2.92
C ALA A 258 14.82 -8.86 2.02
N ASN A 259 15.61 -7.85 2.40
CA ASN A 259 16.80 -7.47 1.63
C ASN A 259 17.84 -8.58 1.64
N HIS A 260 18.10 -9.16 2.80
CA HIS A 260 19.13 -10.17 2.95
C HIS A 260 18.78 -11.42 2.14
N LEU A 261 17.53 -11.89 2.23
CA LEU A 261 17.07 -13.05 1.47
C LEU A 261 17.14 -12.79 -0.04
N ALA A 262 16.69 -11.62 -0.51
CA ALA A 262 16.80 -11.27 -1.93
C ALA A 262 18.26 -11.26 -2.42
N GLU A 263 19.20 -10.71 -1.63
CA GLU A 263 20.63 -10.72 -1.97
C GLU A 263 21.17 -12.15 -2.08
N LEU A 264 20.83 -13.02 -1.13
CA LEU A 264 21.30 -14.40 -1.14
C LEU A 264 20.71 -15.22 -2.28
N LEU A 265 19.42 -15.03 -2.61
CA LEU A 265 18.80 -15.68 -3.77
C LEU A 265 19.47 -15.27 -5.08
N ASN A 266 19.84 -13.99 -5.24
CA ASN A 266 20.60 -13.55 -6.41
C ASN A 266 21.99 -14.20 -6.47
N LYS A 267 22.66 -14.42 -5.33
CA LYS A 267 23.93 -15.18 -5.26
C LYS A 267 23.76 -16.64 -5.67
N ASP A 268 22.60 -17.22 -5.40
CA ASP A 268 22.23 -18.57 -5.84
C ASP A 268 21.78 -18.61 -7.32
N GLY A 269 21.87 -17.49 -8.06
CA GLY A 269 21.47 -17.39 -9.47
C GLY A 269 19.97 -17.20 -9.71
N ILE A 270 19.18 -16.94 -8.66
CA ILE A 270 17.74 -16.71 -8.73
C ILE A 270 17.48 -15.21 -8.69
N THR A 271 16.98 -14.64 -9.79
CA THR A 271 16.69 -13.19 -9.84
C THR A 271 15.63 -12.80 -8.82
N ALA A 272 16.01 -11.97 -7.86
CA ALA A 272 15.16 -11.60 -6.74
C ALA A 272 15.23 -10.11 -6.40
N ALA A 273 14.11 -9.53 -5.95
CA ALA A 273 14.08 -8.18 -5.39
C ALA A 273 13.24 -8.09 -4.14
N ALA A 274 13.62 -7.18 -3.24
CA ALA A 274 12.91 -6.91 -2.00
C ALA A 274 11.95 -5.72 -2.13
N ILE A 275 10.72 -5.86 -1.65
CA ILE A 275 9.70 -4.81 -1.55
C ILE A 275 9.23 -4.62 -0.11
N HIS A 276 9.53 -3.45 0.47
CA HIS A 276 9.19 -3.11 1.85
C HIS A 276 9.05 -1.60 2.03
N GLY A 277 8.47 -1.15 3.16
CA GLY A 277 8.21 0.28 3.41
C GLY A 277 9.43 1.21 3.40
N ASN A 278 10.63 0.68 3.69
CA ASN A 278 11.90 1.43 3.61
C ASN A 278 12.49 1.58 2.20
N LYS A 279 11.94 0.94 1.15
CA LYS A 279 12.40 1.17 -0.23
C LYS A 279 11.83 2.50 -0.74
N SER A 280 12.59 3.18 -1.60
CA SER A 280 12.07 4.36 -2.30
C SER A 280 10.89 3.97 -3.19
N GLN A 281 9.97 4.92 -3.46
CA GLN A 281 8.80 4.62 -4.29
C GLN A 281 9.19 4.12 -5.68
N GLY A 282 10.16 4.80 -6.32
CA GLY A 282 10.65 4.38 -7.63
C GLY A 282 11.23 2.96 -7.62
N ALA A 283 11.91 2.56 -6.55
CA ALA A 283 12.41 1.19 -6.41
C ALA A 283 11.27 0.18 -6.23
N ARG A 284 10.22 0.52 -5.46
CA ARG A 284 9.04 -0.36 -5.29
C ARG A 284 8.27 -0.53 -6.60
N THR A 285 8.00 0.57 -7.31
CA THR A 285 7.32 0.55 -8.62
C THR A 285 8.11 -0.24 -9.66
N ARG A 286 9.43 -0.03 -9.73
CA ARG A 286 10.29 -0.79 -10.63
C ARG A 286 10.31 -2.28 -10.31
N ALA A 287 10.56 -2.65 -9.05
CA ALA A 287 10.56 -4.05 -8.64
C ALA A 287 9.23 -4.75 -8.95
N LEU A 288 8.10 -4.06 -8.78
CA LEU A 288 6.79 -4.58 -9.13
C LEU A 288 6.62 -4.76 -10.64
N ALA A 289 7.02 -3.77 -11.44
CA ALA A 289 6.94 -3.83 -12.89
C ALA A 289 7.83 -4.95 -13.46
N ASP A 290 9.07 -5.06 -12.98
CA ASP A 290 10.02 -6.09 -13.41
C ASP A 290 9.54 -7.50 -13.01
N PHE A 291 8.92 -7.65 -11.84
CA PHE A 291 8.31 -8.92 -11.41
C PHE A 291 7.10 -9.31 -12.28
N LYS A 292 6.22 -8.35 -12.60
CA LYS A 292 5.08 -8.57 -13.51
C LYS A 292 5.54 -8.95 -14.93
N ALA A 293 6.62 -8.32 -15.40
CA ALA A 293 7.20 -8.58 -16.72
C ALA A 293 8.06 -9.86 -16.79
N GLY A 294 8.26 -10.57 -15.66
CA GLY A 294 9.11 -11.77 -15.60
C GLY A 294 10.62 -11.49 -15.58
N GLY A 295 11.05 -10.23 -15.48
CA GLY A 295 12.46 -9.87 -15.32
C GLY A 295 13.05 -10.25 -13.95
N ILE A 296 12.17 -10.45 -12.95
CA ILE A 296 12.52 -10.93 -11.61
C ILE A 296 11.66 -12.14 -11.31
N ARG A 297 12.28 -13.27 -10.92
CA ARG A 297 11.57 -14.51 -10.58
C ARG A 297 10.96 -14.47 -9.18
N VAL A 298 11.63 -13.82 -8.23
CA VAL A 298 11.23 -13.82 -6.82
C VAL A 298 11.04 -12.39 -6.29
N LEU A 299 9.84 -12.10 -5.79
CA LEU A 299 9.58 -10.87 -5.06
C LEU A 299 9.52 -11.16 -3.55
N VAL A 300 10.49 -10.66 -2.80
CA VAL A 300 10.56 -10.84 -1.34
C VAL A 300 9.90 -9.65 -0.65
N ALA A 301 8.83 -9.88 0.08
CA ALA A 301 7.99 -8.83 0.66
C ALA A 301 7.81 -8.97 2.18
N THR A 302 7.48 -7.84 2.81
CA THR A 302 6.88 -7.81 4.15
C THR A 302 5.37 -7.61 4.05
N ASP A 303 4.60 -8.05 5.03
CA ASP A 303 3.12 -7.94 5.06
C ASP A 303 2.60 -6.56 4.63
N ILE A 304 3.11 -5.50 5.25
CA ILE A 304 2.69 -4.12 5.00
C ILE A 304 2.92 -3.70 3.55
N ALA A 305 3.99 -4.19 2.91
CA ALA A 305 4.38 -3.76 1.58
C ALA A 305 3.77 -4.60 0.46
N ALA A 306 3.33 -5.82 0.77
CA ALA A 306 2.61 -6.69 -0.13
C ALA A 306 1.09 -6.44 -0.12
N ARG A 307 0.56 -5.90 0.98
CA ARG A 307 -0.85 -5.48 1.05
C ARG A 307 -1.10 -4.37 0.03
N GLY A 308 -1.94 -4.69 -0.95
CA GLY A 308 -2.33 -3.78 -2.02
C GLY A 308 -1.39 -3.74 -3.20
N LEU A 309 -0.44 -4.67 -3.30
CA LEU A 309 0.18 -4.97 -4.59
C LEU A 309 -0.85 -5.65 -5.48
N ASP A 310 -0.97 -5.16 -6.70
CA ASP A 310 -1.77 -5.77 -7.77
C ASP A 310 -1.00 -6.93 -8.41
N ILE A 311 -0.70 -7.96 -7.63
CA ILE A 311 0.01 -9.18 -8.08
C ILE A 311 -0.79 -10.42 -7.71
N ASP A 312 -2.11 -10.32 -7.80
CA ASP A 312 -2.96 -11.48 -7.59
C ASP A 312 -2.75 -12.48 -8.74
N GLN A 313 -2.98 -13.78 -8.49
CA GLN A 313 -2.84 -14.89 -9.46
C GLN A 313 -1.42 -15.45 -9.62
N LEU A 314 -0.60 -15.39 -8.58
CA LEU A 314 0.72 -16.00 -8.63
C LEU A 314 0.63 -17.51 -8.55
N PRO A 315 1.45 -18.26 -9.30
CA PRO A 315 1.51 -19.72 -9.17
C PRO A 315 1.99 -20.16 -7.78
N HIS A 316 2.95 -19.43 -7.19
CA HIS A 316 3.55 -19.79 -5.91
C HIS A 316 3.60 -18.60 -4.95
N VAL A 317 3.14 -18.84 -3.72
CA VAL A 317 3.34 -17.97 -2.57
C VAL A 317 4.08 -18.74 -1.48
N VAL A 318 5.18 -18.18 -0.98
CA VAL A 318 5.97 -18.82 0.08
C VAL A 318 5.98 -17.96 1.33
N ASN A 319 5.52 -18.51 2.45
CA ASN A 319 5.77 -17.99 3.78
C ASN A 319 7.15 -18.44 4.24
N TYR A 320 8.18 -17.64 3.95
CA TYR A 320 9.54 -17.92 4.43
C TYR A 320 9.65 -17.78 5.95
N GLU A 321 8.89 -16.85 6.51
CA GLU A 321 8.60 -16.76 7.94
C GLU A 321 7.10 -16.66 8.14
N LEU A 322 6.52 -17.35 9.13
CA LEU A 322 5.09 -17.25 9.42
C LEU A 322 4.73 -15.83 9.93
N PRO A 323 3.52 -15.33 9.64
CA PRO A 323 3.07 -14.06 10.20
C PRO A 323 2.84 -14.17 11.70
N ASN A 324 3.01 -13.06 12.42
CA ASN A 324 2.73 -12.99 13.85
C ASN A 324 1.23 -12.97 14.16
N VAL A 325 0.41 -12.54 13.19
CA VAL A 325 -1.05 -12.44 13.29
C VAL A 325 -1.63 -13.48 12.33
N PRO A 326 -2.44 -14.45 12.81
CA PRO A 326 -2.98 -15.52 11.97
C PRO A 326 -3.78 -15.03 10.74
N GLU A 327 -4.50 -13.93 10.87
CA GLU A 327 -5.30 -13.33 9.79
C GLU A 327 -4.43 -12.92 8.60
N ASP A 328 -3.19 -12.53 8.86
CA ASP A 328 -2.23 -12.17 7.81
C ASP A 328 -1.86 -13.37 6.95
N TYR A 329 -1.87 -14.58 7.50
CA TYR A 329 -1.63 -15.79 6.72
C TYR A 329 -2.64 -15.91 5.57
N VAL A 330 -3.92 -15.71 5.87
CA VAL A 330 -5.00 -15.73 4.88
C VAL A 330 -4.78 -14.66 3.80
N HIS A 331 -4.32 -13.48 4.20
CA HIS A 331 -4.01 -12.40 3.26
C HIS A 331 -2.79 -12.67 2.37
N ARG A 332 -1.79 -13.39 2.90
CA ARG A 332 -0.60 -13.80 2.14
C ARG A 332 -0.96 -14.84 1.09
N ILE A 333 -1.58 -15.94 1.52
CA ILE A 333 -1.93 -17.03 0.59
C ILE A 333 -2.99 -16.61 -0.41
N GLY A 334 -3.84 -15.64 -0.08
CA GLY A 334 -4.80 -15.05 -1.03
C GLY A 334 -4.17 -14.33 -2.24
N ARG A 335 -2.83 -14.26 -2.34
CA ARG A 335 -2.11 -13.80 -3.53
C ARG A 335 -1.95 -14.88 -4.60
N THR A 336 -2.29 -16.12 -4.27
CA THR A 336 -2.34 -17.27 -5.18
C THR A 336 -3.77 -17.81 -5.31
N GLY A 337 -4.06 -18.55 -6.39
CA GLY A 337 -5.36 -19.18 -6.66
C GLY A 337 -6.48 -18.25 -7.17
N ARG A 338 -7.15 -18.63 -8.27
CA ARG A 338 -8.43 -18.05 -8.79
C ARG A 338 -9.24 -19.11 -9.55
N ALA A 339 -10.43 -18.73 -10.02
CA ALA A 339 -11.48 -19.60 -10.60
C ALA A 339 -11.04 -20.65 -11.63
N GLU A 340 -9.90 -20.45 -12.30
CA GLU A 340 -9.43 -21.29 -13.42
C GLU A 340 -8.06 -21.95 -13.18
N SER A 341 -7.38 -21.70 -12.05
CA SER A 341 -6.06 -22.31 -11.76
C SER A 341 -5.79 -22.47 -10.26
N THR A 342 -5.30 -23.65 -9.87
CA THR A 342 -4.87 -23.99 -8.51
C THR A 342 -3.52 -23.35 -8.23
N GLY A 343 -3.45 -22.62 -7.13
CA GLY A 343 -2.24 -21.95 -6.67
C GLY A 343 -1.60 -22.67 -5.49
N GLU A 344 -0.28 -22.59 -5.34
CA GLU A 344 0.43 -23.22 -4.23
C GLU A 344 0.86 -22.20 -3.16
N ALA A 345 0.53 -22.49 -1.91
CA ALA A 345 0.95 -21.74 -0.73
C ALA A 345 1.82 -22.60 0.19
N ILE A 346 3.13 -22.38 0.12
CA ILE A 346 4.14 -23.13 0.88
C ILE A 346 4.50 -22.36 2.15
N SER A 347 4.58 -23.05 3.29
CA SER A 347 5.07 -22.48 4.55
C SER A 347 6.34 -23.20 5.01
N LEU A 348 7.44 -22.45 5.15
CA LEU A 348 8.68 -22.96 5.74
C LEU A 348 8.64 -22.67 7.23
N VAL A 349 8.62 -23.70 8.08
CA VAL A 349 8.37 -23.56 9.52
C VAL A 349 9.55 -24.10 10.30
N CYS A 350 10.19 -23.26 11.10
CA CYS A 350 11.17 -23.72 12.09
C CYS A 350 10.56 -23.86 13.48
N VAL A 351 11.31 -24.48 14.40
CA VAL A 351 10.87 -24.76 15.78
C VAL A 351 10.34 -23.51 16.52
N ASP A 352 10.93 -22.33 16.25
CA ASP A 352 10.51 -21.04 16.82
C ASP A 352 9.04 -20.69 16.50
N GLU A 353 8.52 -21.16 15.37
CA GLU A 353 7.25 -20.73 14.80
C GLU A 353 6.09 -21.71 15.02
N HIS A 354 6.32 -22.83 15.73
CA HIS A 354 5.28 -23.83 16.00
C HIS A 354 4.04 -23.25 16.70
N LYS A 355 4.20 -22.22 17.53
CA LYS A 355 3.06 -21.52 18.13
C LYS A 355 2.24 -20.76 17.08
N LEU A 356 2.92 -20.04 16.18
CA LEU A 356 2.26 -19.30 15.11
C LEU A 356 1.50 -20.23 14.16
N LEU A 357 2.10 -21.37 13.80
CA LEU A 357 1.44 -22.39 12.99
C LEU A 357 0.14 -22.88 13.66
N ARG A 358 0.17 -23.18 14.96
CA ARG A 358 -1.03 -23.61 15.70
C ARG A 358 -2.12 -22.54 15.73
N ASP A 359 -1.75 -21.26 15.88
CA ASP A 359 -2.72 -20.17 15.89
C ASP A 359 -3.34 -19.97 14.48
N ILE A 360 -2.56 -20.19 13.41
CA ILE A 360 -3.05 -20.22 12.02
C ILE A 360 -4.00 -21.39 11.78
N GLU A 361 -3.62 -22.62 12.16
CA GLU A 361 -4.48 -23.80 11.99
C GLU A 361 -5.78 -23.68 12.79
N ARG A 362 -5.74 -23.04 13.97
CA ARG A 362 -6.94 -22.71 14.76
C ARG A 362 -7.87 -21.75 14.00
N LEU A 363 -7.32 -20.70 13.38
CA LEU A 363 -8.09 -19.76 12.55
C LEU A 363 -8.71 -20.48 11.33
N LEU A 364 -7.94 -21.35 10.68
CA LEU A 364 -8.38 -22.13 9.53
C LEU A 364 -9.36 -23.26 9.88
N LYS A 365 -9.43 -23.64 11.16
CA LYS A 365 -10.20 -24.78 11.68
C LYS A 365 -9.82 -26.11 11.03
N ARG A 366 -8.59 -26.22 10.54
CA ARG A 366 -8.02 -27.44 9.96
C ARG A 366 -6.49 -27.39 10.05
N GLU A 367 -5.87 -28.55 10.08
CA GLU A 367 -4.42 -28.67 9.96
C GLU A 367 -3.96 -28.50 8.52
N ILE A 368 -2.77 -27.94 8.34
CA ILE A 368 -2.16 -27.81 7.01
C ILE A 368 -1.34 -29.08 6.74
N PRO A 369 -1.46 -29.71 5.54
CA PRO A 369 -0.64 -30.87 5.17
C PRO A 369 0.85 -30.60 5.36
N ARG A 370 1.54 -31.54 6.03
CA ARG A 370 2.98 -31.46 6.27
C ARG A 370 3.69 -32.35 5.27
N ILE A 371 4.59 -31.77 4.50
CA ILE A 371 5.36 -32.48 3.47
C ILE A 371 6.83 -32.46 3.91
N ALA A 372 7.35 -33.63 4.26
CA ALA A 372 8.77 -33.77 4.54
C ALA A 372 9.55 -33.73 3.21
N LEU A 373 10.62 -32.94 3.16
CA LEU A 373 11.56 -32.99 2.05
C LEU A 373 12.81 -33.73 2.53
N PRO A 374 13.18 -34.88 1.92
CA PRO A 374 14.35 -35.64 2.33
C PRO A 374 15.61 -34.78 2.40
N GLY A 375 16.34 -34.90 3.50
CA GLY A 375 17.57 -34.17 3.75
C GLY A 375 17.37 -32.78 4.36
N TYR A 376 16.14 -32.33 4.62
CA TYR A 376 15.81 -31.07 5.32
C TYR A 376 15.07 -31.28 6.64
N GLU A 377 15.13 -32.50 7.17
CA GLU A 377 14.52 -32.84 8.45
C GLU A 377 15.05 -31.91 9.56
N PRO A 378 14.17 -31.34 10.41
CA PRO A 378 14.62 -30.51 11.51
C PRO A 378 15.49 -31.29 12.50
N ASP A 379 16.57 -30.67 12.97
CA ASP A 379 17.38 -31.25 14.03
C ASP A 379 16.63 -31.15 15.38
N PRO A 380 16.29 -32.29 16.03
CA PRO A 380 15.53 -32.30 17.27
C PRO A 380 16.27 -31.67 18.46
N SER A 381 17.58 -31.44 18.35
CA SER A 381 18.40 -30.80 19.39
C SER A 381 18.26 -29.27 19.43
N ILE A 382 17.74 -28.65 18.37
CA ILE A 382 17.58 -27.19 18.29
C ILE A 382 16.43 -26.74 19.20
N LYS A 383 16.74 -25.83 20.12
CA LYS A 383 15.75 -25.23 21.03
C LYS A 383 15.10 -24.02 20.40
N ALA A 384 13.80 -23.86 20.66
CA ALA A 384 13.04 -22.69 20.23
C ALA A 384 13.59 -21.39 20.83
N GLU A 385 13.84 -20.41 19.97
CA GLU A 385 14.21 -19.05 20.36
C GLU A 385 12.99 -18.11 20.30
N PRO A 386 12.96 -17.05 21.12
CA PRO A 386 11.93 -16.02 21.01
C PRO A 386 11.97 -15.34 19.64
N ILE A 387 10.78 -15.22 19.03
CA ILE A 387 10.60 -14.49 17.78
C ILE A 387 10.79 -12.98 18.04
N VAL A 388 11.94 -12.44 17.68
CA VAL A 388 12.20 -10.99 17.78
C VAL A 388 11.39 -10.26 16.71
N ASN A 389 10.46 -9.43 17.15
CA ASN A 389 9.72 -8.52 16.29
C ASN A 389 10.52 -7.22 16.17
N GLY A 390 10.75 -6.75 14.94
CA GLY A 390 11.57 -5.57 14.62
C GLY A 390 11.05 -4.21 15.14
N ARG A 391 10.33 -4.20 16.27
CA ARG A 391 9.92 -3.04 17.06
C ARG A 391 10.09 -3.36 18.56
N GLN A 392 11.33 -3.31 19.03
CA GLN A 392 11.65 -2.87 20.39
C GLN A 392 13.13 -2.51 20.44
N GLY A 393 13.43 -1.23 20.64
CA GLY A 393 14.80 -0.73 20.60
C GLY A 393 14.90 0.80 20.61
N SER A 394 14.06 1.48 21.40
CA SER A 394 14.40 2.80 21.93
C SER A 394 13.68 2.96 23.27
N GLY A 395 14.45 3.04 24.34
CA GLY A 395 13.96 3.23 25.71
C GLY A 395 14.09 1.97 26.58
N GLY A 396 15.22 1.82 27.26
CA GLY A 396 15.38 0.77 28.28
C GLY A 396 16.81 0.48 28.72
N GLY A 397 17.71 1.46 28.67
CA GLY A 397 19.08 1.31 29.17
C GLY A 397 19.17 1.62 30.66
N GLY A 398 19.08 0.56 31.48
CA GLY A 398 19.80 0.36 32.74
C GLY A 398 19.75 1.44 33.83
N ARG A 399 18.97 1.18 34.90
CA ARG A 399 19.42 1.46 36.27
C ARG A 399 19.03 0.31 37.18
N GLY A 400 20.06 -0.24 37.83
CA GLY A 400 20.00 -1.40 38.70
C GLY A 400 19.15 -1.17 39.94
N ALA A 401 18.61 -2.27 40.44
CA ALA A 401 18.07 -2.37 41.77
C ALA A 401 19.17 -2.12 42.82
N PRO A 402 18.79 -1.58 43.99
CA PRO A 402 19.29 -2.18 45.22
C PRO A 402 18.18 -2.71 46.11
N ARG A 403 18.54 -3.80 46.78
CA ARG A 403 17.80 -4.60 47.74
C ARG A 403 17.35 -3.82 48.97
N GLN A 404 16.26 -4.31 49.53
CA GLN A 404 15.67 -4.01 50.82
C GLN A 404 16.48 -4.65 51.97
N GLY A 405 16.58 -3.93 53.09
CA GLY A 405 17.13 -4.36 54.38
C GLY A 405 17.84 -3.18 55.04
N GLY A 406 17.63 -2.77 56.28
CA GLY A 406 16.81 -3.24 57.40
C GLY A 406 17.44 -2.63 58.66
N GLY A 407 16.66 -1.86 59.44
CA GLY A 407 16.92 -1.52 60.86
C GLY A 407 18.06 -0.54 61.21
N GLY A 408 17.75 0.45 62.06
CA GLY A 408 18.77 1.18 62.84
C GLY A 408 18.40 2.61 63.23
N GLN A 409 18.08 2.82 64.51
CA GLN A 409 17.68 4.07 65.16
C GLN A 409 18.81 5.10 65.38
N ARG A 410 18.37 6.32 65.75
CA ARG A 410 19.00 7.39 66.58
C ARG A 410 19.40 8.66 65.80
N SER A 411 18.67 9.77 65.95
CA SER A 411 18.73 10.80 67.02
C SER A 411 19.70 11.93 66.70
N GLY A 412 19.22 13.19 66.62
CA GLY A 412 20.09 14.38 66.62
C GLY A 412 19.43 15.64 66.05
N ALA A 413 19.32 16.67 66.87
CA ALA A 413 18.55 17.92 66.72
C ALA A 413 19.11 18.93 65.66
N PRO A 414 18.38 20.04 65.35
CA PRO A 414 18.69 20.95 64.27
C PRO A 414 19.58 22.13 64.72
N ARG A 415 20.36 22.70 63.80
CA ARG A 415 21.04 24.00 64.00
C ARG A 415 21.05 24.85 62.74
N GLN A 416 21.15 26.14 63.01
CA GLN A 416 20.62 27.31 62.34
C GLN A 416 21.77 28.25 61.96
N GLY A 417 21.59 29.04 60.89
CA GLY A 417 22.35 30.27 60.60
C GLY A 417 23.68 30.05 59.85
N GLY A 418 24.10 30.90 58.93
CA GLY A 418 23.56 32.17 58.44
C GLY A 418 24.59 32.87 57.54
N ASN A 419 24.08 33.80 56.72
CA ASN A 419 24.73 34.95 56.09
C ASN A 419 25.97 34.80 55.19
N GLY A 420 25.89 35.49 54.05
CA GLY A 420 27.05 35.84 53.22
C GLY A 420 26.68 36.50 51.90
N GLN A 421 26.23 37.76 51.95
CA GLN A 421 26.07 38.67 50.80
C GLN A 421 27.38 38.85 50.01
N ARG A 422 27.27 39.01 48.68
CA ARG A 422 27.73 40.18 47.89
C ARG A 422 27.61 39.86 46.39
N SER A 423 26.82 40.66 45.66
CA SER A 423 27.27 41.69 44.70
C SER A 423 28.13 41.11 43.58
N GLY A 424 27.80 41.24 42.30
CA GLY A 424 27.12 42.36 41.65
C GLY A 424 28.10 43.02 40.68
N ASN A 425 27.59 43.42 39.52
CA ASN A 425 28.25 44.14 38.42
C ASN A 425 29.14 43.26 37.51
N GLY A 426 28.88 43.15 36.21
CA GLY A 426 28.70 44.27 35.25
C GLY A 426 30.11 44.67 34.79
N GLY A 427 30.50 44.72 33.53
CA GLY A 427 29.86 44.74 32.23
C GLY A 427 30.93 45.30 31.27
N ASN A 428 30.64 45.29 29.96
CA ASN A 428 31.39 45.98 28.91
C ASN A 428 32.77 45.36 28.57
N GLY A 429 33.21 45.20 27.34
CA GLY A 429 32.75 45.66 26.03
C GLY A 429 33.94 45.61 25.08
N GLY A 430 33.69 45.63 23.77
CA GLY A 430 34.66 46.20 22.82
C GLY A 430 35.35 45.25 21.83
N ASN A 431 34.76 45.24 20.62
CA ASN A 431 35.36 45.74 19.38
C ASN A 431 36.18 44.82 18.46
N GLY A 432 35.96 45.02 17.14
CA GLY A 432 36.85 44.66 16.02
C GLY A 432 36.25 43.65 15.03
N SER A 433 35.44 44.07 14.05
CA SER A 433 35.82 44.56 12.69
C SER A 433 36.13 43.44 11.68
N GLY A 434 35.43 43.45 10.53
CA GLY A 434 35.83 42.69 9.34
C GLY A 434 34.70 42.38 8.34
N GLU A 435 34.29 43.36 7.55
CA GLU A 435 33.53 43.16 6.30
C GLU A 435 34.29 42.27 5.31
N SER A 436 33.58 41.44 4.54
CA SER A 436 33.72 41.34 3.06
C SER A 436 32.84 40.23 2.45
N ARG A 437 31.91 40.65 1.60
CA ARG A 437 31.36 39.94 0.41
C ARG A 437 31.66 40.87 -0.79
N PRO A 438 31.50 40.48 -2.07
CA PRO A 438 31.19 39.17 -2.68
C PRO A 438 32.08 38.85 -3.91
N SER A 439 31.91 37.70 -4.59
CA SER A 439 32.23 37.56 -6.02
C SER A 439 31.54 36.35 -6.67
N ARG A 440 30.76 36.62 -7.72
CA ARG A 440 30.32 35.68 -8.78
C ARG A 440 31.44 35.55 -9.83
N PRO A 441 31.40 34.48 -10.64
CA PRO A 441 31.67 34.68 -12.07
C PRO A 441 30.44 34.34 -12.95
N ARG A 442 30.20 35.23 -13.91
CA ARG A 442 29.48 34.99 -15.17
C ARG A 442 30.54 34.85 -16.28
N GLN A 443 30.38 33.87 -17.16
CA GLN A 443 30.85 33.80 -18.55
C GLN A 443 29.75 32.96 -19.26
N GLY A 444 29.07 33.34 -20.37
CA GLY A 444 29.37 34.25 -21.46
C GLY A 444 30.48 33.64 -22.34
N GLY A 445 30.32 33.24 -23.60
CA GLY A 445 29.28 33.31 -24.62
C GLY A 445 29.89 32.79 -25.96
N ALA A 446 29.17 32.99 -27.07
CA ALA A 446 29.51 32.69 -28.49
C ALA A 446 29.20 31.25 -28.98
N ALA A 447 28.23 30.99 -29.86
CA ALA A 447 27.94 31.49 -31.22
C ALA A 447 28.82 30.86 -32.31
N HIS A 448 28.25 30.01 -33.17
CA HIS A 448 28.17 30.21 -34.63
C HIS A 448 27.49 29.05 -35.38
N ALA A 449 26.76 29.45 -36.44
CA ALA A 449 26.51 28.78 -37.73
C ALA A 449 25.95 27.34 -37.74
N GLY A 450 24.86 26.99 -38.43
CA GLY A 450 24.38 27.48 -39.71
C GLY A 450 24.68 26.43 -40.78
N GLN A 451 23.67 25.64 -41.18
CA GLN A 451 23.45 25.23 -42.58
C GLN A 451 22.19 24.36 -42.72
N ARG A 452 21.28 24.88 -43.55
CA ARG A 452 20.28 24.11 -44.29
C ARG A 452 21.01 23.19 -45.27
N ARG A 453 20.52 21.96 -45.46
CA ARG A 453 20.51 21.31 -46.78
C ARG A 453 19.26 20.47 -46.99
N THR A 454 18.66 20.77 -48.12
CA THR A 454 17.56 20.14 -48.85
C THR A 454 18.03 18.90 -49.61
N GLY A 455 17.09 18.01 -49.94
CA GLY A 455 17.21 16.93 -50.94
C GLY A 455 16.29 15.77 -50.55
N ALA A 456 15.05 15.63 -51.01
CA ALA A 456 14.54 15.37 -52.36
C ALA A 456 14.77 13.93 -52.88
N ALA A 457 13.62 13.28 -53.14
CA ALA A 457 13.32 12.35 -54.25
C ALA A 457 13.57 10.83 -54.13
N GLY A 458 12.54 10.09 -54.57
CA GLY A 458 12.53 8.68 -55.02
C GLY A 458 11.85 7.73 -54.04
N GLY A 459 10.77 6.98 -54.32
CA GLY A 459 10.11 6.61 -55.56
C GLY A 459 9.81 5.10 -55.58
N ARG A 460 8.57 4.72 -55.92
CA ARG A 460 8.03 3.37 -56.30
C ARG A 460 7.76 2.38 -55.14
N ARG A 461 6.56 1.83 -54.95
CA ARG A 461 5.67 0.93 -55.75
C ARG A 461 6.21 -0.50 -55.93
N SER A 462 5.59 -1.47 -55.21
CA SER A 462 5.11 -2.81 -55.64
C SER A 462 4.72 -3.61 -54.38
N SER A 463 3.48 -4.06 -54.11
CA SER A 463 2.67 -5.15 -54.71
C SER A 463 3.27 -6.57 -54.59
N GLY A 464 2.51 -7.47 -53.94
CA GLY A 464 2.68 -8.94 -53.87
C GLY A 464 3.46 -9.39 -52.63
N GLU A 465 3.01 -10.30 -51.75
CA GLU A 465 1.90 -11.26 -51.68
C GLU A 465 1.32 -11.30 -50.26
#